data_AF-A0A7C9VBT3-F1
#
_entry.id   AF-A0A7C9VBT3-F1
#
_cell.length_a   1.000
_cell.length_b   1.000
_cell.length_c   1.000
_cell.angle_alpha   90.00
_cell.angle_beta   90.00
_cell.angle_gamma   90.00
#
_symmetry.space_group_name_H-M   'P 1'
#
loop_
_entity.id
_entity.type
_entity.pdbx_description
1 polymer ?
#
loop_
_entity_poly.entity_id
_entity_poly.type
_entity_poly.pdbx_seq_one_letter_code
_entity_poly.pdbx_strand_id
1 'polypeptide(L)'
;MVGKFFVVSAFAAGFCTFGAQASVSSDTRSEENSRRIAVNGSDVLLAQAGDVEVYFDGNGNRVIVDSYTGQVIAIQPPRGVVGQRDRRALRQRELRRSDPYQGDPAYGERSRRDELLGPADEGYDEYPNNGGYSRNVPREEFPPAPGRAFPDEQADPNGGYGAEPQIVRREPVERSPLGTPGLETPQTSPSISEPPAIGGATVEPPTTFTAREDVAGMQILMDRAGASPGVIDGKFGSNVDKAFEAYRQLTGTNLKSTDTAAIKEVLAASGGDPFINYTITPEDAAGPFVASVPADYSQKAQLDHMSYTSVPEMLAERFHMDETYLRSLNPQANFSRPGTIIRVANIGKPVATKVQRIIADKGLKQVRAYDAEGKLVAAYPATIGSSDTPSPTGTHAVSRVALNPNYTYNPKLNFKQGDNDKILTIPPGPNGPVGTVWIALDKPTYGIHGTPDPSKIGKTESHGCVRLTNWDAQELAKLVSPGVTVEFTD
;
A
#
# COMPACT_ATOMS: atom_id res chain seq x y z
N MET A 1 61.82 -24.70 54.76
CA MET A 1 60.46 -24.18 54.98
C MET A 1 59.75 -24.26 53.64
N VAL A 2 58.96 -25.29 53.29
CA VAL A 2 57.65 -25.73 53.87
C VAL A 2 56.63 -24.59 53.80
N GLY A 3 55.43 -24.68 53.21
CA GLY A 3 54.63 -25.74 52.54
C GLY A 3 53.58 -25.04 51.62
N LYS A 4 52.98 -25.62 50.56
CA LYS A 4 52.05 -26.78 50.43
C LYS A 4 50.77 -26.70 51.30
N PHE A 5 49.60 -26.71 50.64
CA PHE A 5 48.41 -27.60 50.75
C PHE A 5 47.26 -26.99 49.89
N PHE A 6 46.72 -27.55 48.77
CA PHE A 6 45.90 -28.78 48.50
C PHE A 6 44.58 -28.83 49.31
N VAL A 7 43.37 -28.94 48.71
CA VAL A 7 42.60 -30.15 48.23
C VAL A 7 41.20 -29.62 47.79
N VAL A 8 40.55 -29.89 46.62
CA VAL A 8 40.04 -31.13 45.93
C VAL A 8 38.71 -31.67 46.53
N SER A 9 37.54 -31.64 45.85
CA SER A 9 36.83 -32.72 45.09
C SER A 9 35.31 -32.40 45.12
N ALA A 10 34.44 -32.56 44.11
CA ALA A 10 34.01 -33.71 43.29
C ALA A 10 33.10 -34.74 44.02
N PHE A 11 32.18 -35.37 43.24
CA PHE A 11 31.13 -36.41 43.50
C PHE A 11 29.67 -35.87 43.47
N ALA A 12 28.64 -36.52 42.93
CA ALA A 12 28.47 -37.65 41.99
C ALA A 12 26.95 -37.80 41.69
N ALA A 13 26.63 -38.55 40.63
CA ALA A 13 25.29 -38.89 40.15
C ALA A 13 24.50 -39.84 41.08
N GLY A 14 23.17 -39.85 40.93
CA GLY A 14 22.28 -40.85 41.54
C GLY A 14 20.87 -40.85 40.93
N PHE A 15 20.58 -41.88 40.13
CA PHE A 15 19.26 -42.33 39.70
C PHE A 15 18.45 -42.87 40.89
N CYS A 16 17.12 -42.67 40.91
CA CYS A 16 16.17 -43.59 41.55
C CYS A 16 14.75 -43.42 40.99
N THR A 17 14.21 -44.51 40.44
CA THR A 17 12.81 -44.75 40.05
C THR A 17 12.11 -45.60 41.11
N PHE A 18 10.89 -45.24 41.49
CA PHE A 18 9.79 -46.09 42.03
C PHE A 18 8.50 -45.26 41.79
N GLY A 19 7.36 -45.73 41.31
CA GLY A 19 6.84 -47.08 41.12
C GLY A 19 5.59 -47.29 41.99
N ALA A 20 4.42 -47.39 41.34
CA ALA A 20 3.14 -47.98 41.80
C ALA A 20 2.27 -47.20 42.84
N GLN A 21 0.95 -47.34 42.92
CA GLN A 21 -0.20 -47.65 42.02
C GLN A 21 -1.48 -47.59 42.90
N ALA A 22 -2.66 -47.72 42.27
CA ALA A 22 -4.02 -48.01 42.81
C ALA A 22 -4.92 -46.80 43.15
N SER A 23 -5.93 -46.40 42.34
CA SER A 23 -7.24 -47.05 41.96
C SER A 23 -8.32 -46.85 43.06
N VAL A 24 -9.60 -46.49 42.84
CA VAL A 24 -10.64 -47.06 41.96
C VAL A 24 -11.88 -46.12 41.89
N SER A 25 -12.49 -46.07 40.70
CA SER A 25 -13.90 -45.90 40.24
C SER A 25 -14.94 -44.97 40.87
N SER A 26 -15.64 -44.25 39.98
CA SER A 26 -17.07 -44.40 39.57
C SER A 26 -17.41 -43.17 38.70
N ASP A 27 -18.30 -43.12 37.70
CA ASP A 27 -19.14 -44.06 36.97
C ASP A 27 -19.49 -43.35 35.62
N THR A 28 -20.06 -44.12 34.71
CA THR A 28 -20.38 -43.87 33.31
C THR A 28 -21.66 -43.05 33.04
N ARG A 29 -21.83 -42.69 31.75
CA ARG A 29 -23.04 -42.25 30.99
C ARG A 29 -23.37 -40.75 31.03
N SER A 30 -23.12 -40.02 29.93
CA SER A 30 -23.91 -39.92 28.69
C SER A 30 -25.22 -39.16 28.87
N GLU A 31 -25.30 -37.94 28.35
CA GLU A 31 -26.35 -37.62 27.39
C GLU A 31 -26.02 -36.37 26.56
N GLU A 32 -26.35 -36.53 25.30
CA GLU A 32 -26.16 -35.72 24.12
C GLU A 32 -27.32 -34.71 24.04
N ASN A 33 -27.06 -33.43 23.79
CA ASN A 33 -28.12 -32.58 23.22
C ASN A 33 -27.56 -31.56 22.22
N SER A 34 -27.45 -32.06 21.00
CA SER A 34 -27.38 -31.30 19.77
C SER A 34 -28.62 -30.40 19.63
N ARG A 35 -28.46 -29.07 19.69
CA ARG A 35 -29.43 -28.14 19.10
C ARG A 35 -28.88 -27.60 17.79
N ARG A 36 -29.27 -28.30 16.72
CA ARG A 36 -29.33 -27.77 15.35
C ARG A 36 -30.32 -26.60 15.33
N ILE A 37 -29.86 -25.40 14.96
CA ILE A 37 -30.75 -24.36 14.44
C ILE A 37 -30.88 -24.64 12.94
N ALA A 38 -32.08 -25.08 12.55
CA ALA A 38 -32.51 -25.11 11.17
C ALA A 38 -32.69 -23.67 10.69
N VAL A 39 -32.10 -23.31 9.55
CA VAL A 39 -32.50 -22.13 8.78
C VAL A 39 -33.04 -22.63 7.46
N ASN A 40 -34.38 -22.63 7.38
CA ASN A 40 -35.14 -22.85 6.17
C ASN A 40 -35.27 -21.51 5.43
N GLY A 41 -35.08 -21.55 4.11
CA GLY A 41 -35.86 -20.80 3.12
C GLY A 41 -35.85 -19.27 3.16
N SER A 42 -35.15 -18.71 2.16
CA SER A 42 -35.52 -17.49 1.43
C SER A 42 -35.87 -16.24 2.25
N ASP A 43 -34.86 -15.43 2.53
CA ASP A 43 -34.88 -13.98 2.27
C ASP A 43 -33.43 -13.48 2.33
N VAL A 44 -32.74 -13.54 1.18
CA VAL A 44 -31.51 -12.77 0.97
C VAL A 44 -31.96 -11.35 0.67
N LEU A 45 -32.00 -10.50 1.69
CA LEU A 45 -31.99 -9.05 1.48
C LEU A 45 -30.65 -8.71 0.81
N LEU A 46 -30.67 -8.55 -0.51
CA LEU A 46 -29.59 -7.94 -1.26
C LEU A 46 -29.42 -6.50 -0.76
N ALA A 47 -28.46 -6.31 0.14
CA ALA A 47 -27.92 -5.00 0.44
C ALA A 47 -27.16 -4.51 -0.80
N GLN A 48 -27.56 -3.34 -1.27
CA GLN A 48 -26.96 -2.61 -2.37
C GLN A 48 -25.47 -2.37 -2.11
N ALA A 49 -24.71 -2.28 -3.20
CA ALA A 49 -23.26 -2.09 -3.22
C ALA A 49 -22.76 -1.04 -2.20
N GLY A 50 -21.92 -1.47 -1.27
CA GLY A 50 -21.21 -0.62 -0.32
C GLY A 50 -20.39 -1.46 0.65
N ASP A 51 -19.06 -1.35 0.54
CA ASP A 51 -17.98 -1.77 1.46
C ASP A 51 -18.17 -3.08 2.28
N VAL A 52 -17.54 -4.15 1.79
CA VAL A 52 -17.26 -5.37 2.56
C VAL A 52 -15.78 -5.71 2.52
N GLU A 53 -15.22 -6.05 3.68
CA GLU A 53 -13.84 -6.51 3.84
C GLU A 53 -13.76 -8.03 3.79
N VAL A 54 -12.72 -8.58 3.16
CA VAL A 54 -12.53 -10.03 3.02
C VAL A 54 -11.23 -10.45 3.70
N TYR A 55 -11.38 -11.33 4.68
CA TYR A 55 -10.29 -11.95 5.43
C TYR A 55 -10.18 -13.44 5.08
N PHE A 56 -9.05 -14.04 5.42
CA PHE A 56 -8.85 -15.49 5.33
C PHE A 56 -8.54 -16.03 6.73
N ASP A 57 -9.27 -17.04 7.17
CA ASP A 57 -8.98 -17.68 8.45
C ASP A 57 -7.81 -18.68 8.34
N GLY A 58 -7.38 -19.23 9.48
CA GLY A 58 -6.27 -20.20 9.55
C GLY A 58 -6.52 -21.52 8.80
N ASN A 59 -7.75 -21.74 8.30
CA ASN A 59 -8.14 -22.90 7.49
C ASN A 59 -8.30 -22.54 6.00
N GLY A 60 -8.03 -21.30 5.60
CA GLY A 60 -8.16 -20.81 4.22
C GLY A 60 -9.59 -20.48 3.81
N ASN A 61 -10.54 -20.39 4.74
CA ASN A 61 -11.90 -19.95 4.45
C ASN A 61 -11.91 -18.42 4.24
N ARG A 62 -12.69 -17.95 3.28
CA ARG A 62 -12.95 -16.50 3.09
C ARG A 62 -13.98 -16.04 4.13
N VAL A 63 -13.60 -15.12 4.99
CA VAL A 63 -14.49 -14.46 5.97
C VAL A 63 -14.83 -13.08 5.43
N ILE A 64 -16.09 -12.85 5.09
CA ILE A 64 -16.61 -11.59 4.56
C ILE A 64 -17.20 -10.82 5.73
N VAL A 65 -16.74 -9.58 5.94
CA VAL A 65 -17.06 -8.73 7.08
C VAL A 65 -17.65 -7.41 6.57
N ASP A 66 -18.70 -6.95 7.25
CA ASP A 66 -19.28 -5.62 7.03
C ASP A 66 -18.27 -4.54 7.45
N SER A 67 -17.86 -3.68 6.51
CA SER A 67 -16.79 -2.70 6.73
C SER A 67 -17.16 -1.61 7.75
N TYR A 68 -18.44 -1.41 8.04
CA TYR A 68 -18.91 -0.36 8.94
C TYR A 68 -19.16 -0.87 10.36
N THR A 69 -19.63 -2.10 10.50
CA THR A 69 -20.03 -2.69 11.79
C THR A 69 -19.04 -3.72 12.31
N GLY A 70 -18.13 -4.22 11.46
CA GLY A 70 -17.18 -5.28 11.80
C GLY A 70 -17.84 -6.66 11.99
N GLN A 71 -19.12 -6.81 11.62
CA GLN A 71 -19.83 -8.08 11.74
C GLN A 71 -19.48 -9.02 10.59
N VAL A 72 -19.28 -10.30 10.90
CA VAL A 72 -19.07 -11.33 9.88
C VAL A 72 -20.39 -11.57 9.15
N ILE A 73 -20.42 -11.19 7.88
CA ILE A 73 -21.56 -11.39 6.98
C ILE A 73 -21.59 -12.84 6.49
N ALA A 74 -20.43 -13.41 6.13
CA ALA A 74 -20.37 -14.78 5.62
C ALA A 74 -18.99 -15.43 5.80
N ILE A 75 -18.97 -16.76 5.97
CA ILE A 75 -17.73 -17.56 5.92
C ILE A 75 -17.89 -18.57 4.79
N GLN A 76 -16.97 -18.56 3.84
CA GLN A 76 -16.98 -19.43 2.66
C GLN A 76 -15.78 -20.38 2.71
N PRO A 77 -15.99 -21.69 2.58
CA PRO A 77 -14.88 -22.63 2.54
C PRO A 77 -13.97 -22.39 1.32
N PRO A 78 -12.68 -22.75 1.39
CA PRO A 78 -11.78 -22.65 0.27
C PRO A 78 -12.38 -23.42 -0.90
N ARG A 79 -12.54 -22.74 -2.04
CA ARG A 79 -13.04 -23.41 -3.25
C ARG A 79 -11.99 -24.42 -3.70
N GLY A 80 -12.28 -25.70 -3.46
CA GLY A 80 -11.47 -26.81 -3.94
C GLY A 80 -11.30 -26.76 -5.45
N VAL A 81 -10.05 -26.71 -5.90
CA VAL A 81 -9.66 -26.85 -7.29
C VAL A 81 -10.06 -28.25 -7.76
N VAL A 82 -11.03 -28.33 -8.67
CA VAL A 82 -11.32 -29.57 -9.42
C VAL A 82 -10.04 -29.99 -10.14
N GLY A 83 -9.46 -31.10 -9.71
CA GLY A 83 -8.19 -31.62 -10.21
C GLY A 83 -8.23 -31.92 -11.70
N GLN A 84 -7.07 -31.82 -12.35
CA GLN A 84 -6.89 -31.94 -13.81
C GLN A 84 -7.42 -33.28 -14.38
N ARG A 85 -7.53 -34.34 -13.55
CA ARG A 85 -8.13 -35.63 -13.92
C ARG A 85 -9.66 -35.58 -14.05
N ASP A 86 -10.36 -34.84 -13.19
CA ASP A 86 -11.82 -34.73 -13.20
C ASP A 86 -12.32 -33.88 -14.37
N ARG A 87 -11.51 -32.91 -14.82
CA ARG A 87 -11.81 -32.13 -16.03
C ARG A 87 -11.85 -32.99 -17.31
N ARG A 88 -11.12 -34.12 -17.36
CA ARG A 88 -11.15 -35.04 -18.52
C ARG A 88 -12.40 -35.92 -18.50
N ALA A 89 -12.84 -36.34 -17.31
CA ALA A 89 -14.08 -37.10 -17.11
C ALA A 89 -15.35 -36.25 -17.38
N LEU A 90 -15.32 -34.96 -17.01
CA LEU A 90 -16.42 -34.03 -17.30
C LEU A 90 -16.51 -33.68 -18.80
N ARG A 91 -15.36 -33.50 -19.48
CA ARG A 91 -15.33 -33.25 -20.93
C ARG A 91 -15.83 -34.45 -21.75
N GLN A 92 -15.55 -35.68 -21.30
CA GLN A 92 -16.12 -36.90 -21.91
C GLN A 92 -17.62 -37.05 -21.64
N ARG A 93 -18.15 -36.49 -20.54
CA ARG A 93 -19.59 -36.46 -20.24
C ARG A 93 -20.34 -35.38 -21.04
N GLU A 94 -19.71 -34.23 -21.29
CA GLU A 94 -20.28 -33.15 -22.10
C GLU A 94 -20.28 -33.48 -23.59
N LEU A 95 -19.24 -34.15 -24.11
CA LEU A 95 -19.21 -34.64 -25.50
C LEU A 95 -20.27 -35.72 -25.81
N ARG A 96 -20.78 -36.42 -24.79
CA ARG A 96 -21.94 -37.34 -24.93
C ARG A 96 -23.29 -36.64 -24.87
N ARG A 97 -23.32 -35.35 -24.49
CA ARG A 97 -24.55 -34.57 -24.29
C ARG A 97 -24.87 -33.61 -25.43
N SER A 98 -23.93 -33.41 -26.34
CA SER A 98 -24.07 -32.53 -27.51
C SER A 98 -23.86 -33.33 -28.80
N ASP A 99 -24.77 -34.24 -29.09
CA ASP A 99 -24.92 -34.81 -30.43
C ASP A 99 -26.20 -34.20 -31.07
N PRO A 100 -26.09 -33.38 -32.14
CA PRO A 100 -27.24 -32.70 -32.74
C PRO A 100 -28.22 -33.59 -33.52
N TYR A 101 -27.99 -34.91 -33.59
CA TYR A 101 -28.81 -35.81 -34.41
C TYR A 101 -29.55 -36.88 -33.59
N GLN A 102 -30.25 -36.45 -32.55
CA GLN A 102 -31.17 -37.33 -31.83
C GLN A 102 -32.57 -37.24 -32.45
N GLY A 103 -32.75 -37.92 -33.60
CA GLY A 103 -34.07 -37.98 -34.26
C GLY A 103 -34.17 -38.79 -35.57
N ASP A 104 -33.10 -39.40 -36.08
CA ASP A 104 -33.15 -40.16 -37.34
C ASP A 104 -33.11 -41.68 -37.09
N PRO A 105 -34.10 -42.47 -37.56
CA PRO A 105 -34.12 -43.93 -37.45
C PRO A 105 -32.97 -44.67 -38.14
N ALA A 106 -32.14 -44.00 -38.96
CA ALA A 106 -31.06 -44.64 -39.72
C ALA A 106 -29.71 -44.83 -38.97
N TYR A 107 -29.59 -44.42 -37.71
CA TYR A 107 -28.28 -44.40 -37.02
C TYR A 107 -27.83 -45.75 -36.41
N GLY A 108 -28.69 -46.77 -36.41
CA GLY A 108 -28.41 -48.06 -35.76
C GLY A 108 -27.39 -48.96 -36.46
N GLU A 109 -27.06 -48.72 -37.73
CA GLU A 109 -26.20 -49.64 -38.50
C GLU A 109 -24.73 -49.19 -38.64
N ARG A 110 -24.38 -47.93 -38.36
CA ARG A 110 -22.97 -47.48 -38.48
C ARG A 110 -22.12 -47.76 -37.25
N SER A 111 -22.69 -47.76 -36.04
CA SER A 111 -21.92 -47.99 -34.80
C SER A 111 -21.40 -49.42 -34.62
N ARG A 112 -21.88 -50.41 -35.38
CA ARG A 112 -21.34 -51.78 -35.32
C ARG A 112 -20.05 -51.98 -36.12
N ARG A 113 -19.62 -50.99 -36.89
CA ARG A 113 -18.45 -51.13 -37.79
C ARG A 113 -17.14 -50.64 -37.17
N ASP A 114 -17.20 -49.64 -36.29
CA ASP A 114 -15.99 -49.05 -35.65
C ASP A 114 -15.54 -49.78 -34.37
N GLU A 115 -16.36 -50.68 -33.83
CA GLU A 115 -16.00 -51.47 -32.63
C GLU A 115 -15.11 -52.70 -32.95
N LEU A 116 -14.71 -52.88 -34.22
CA LEU A 116 -13.97 -54.05 -34.70
C LEU A 116 -12.48 -53.79 -35.01
N LEU A 117 -11.99 -52.56 -34.80
CA LEU A 117 -10.58 -52.21 -35.02
C LEU A 117 -10.05 -51.49 -33.79
N GLY A 118 -9.41 -52.25 -32.89
CA GLY A 118 -8.73 -51.73 -31.70
C GLY A 118 -7.56 -50.80 -32.02
N PRO A 119 -7.00 -50.11 -31.00
CA PRO A 119 -6.08 -49.01 -31.21
C PRO A 119 -4.69 -49.51 -31.64
N ALA A 120 -4.17 -48.95 -32.72
CA ALA A 120 -2.78 -49.14 -33.15
C ALA A 120 -1.88 -48.04 -32.59
N ASP A 121 -0.66 -48.49 -32.33
CA ASP A 121 0.47 -47.92 -31.61
C ASP A 121 1.31 -46.94 -32.44
N GLU A 122 2.27 -46.28 -31.77
CA GLU A 122 3.46 -45.58 -32.30
C GLU A 122 3.19 -44.25 -33.04
N GLY A 123 4.03 -43.23 -33.01
CA GLY A 123 5.41 -43.05 -32.60
C GLY A 123 5.82 -41.62 -33.00
N TYR A 124 6.93 -41.15 -32.45
CA TYR A 124 7.55 -39.87 -32.79
C TYR A 124 7.95 -39.82 -34.26
N ASP A 125 7.77 -38.67 -34.93
CA ASP A 125 8.62 -38.34 -36.07
C ASP A 125 8.78 -36.83 -36.29
N GLU A 126 9.95 -36.56 -36.84
CA GLU A 126 10.74 -35.34 -36.91
C GLU A 126 10.63 -34.67 -38.30
N TYR A 127 10.90 -33.35 -38.38
CA TYR A 127 11.32 -32.58 -39.58
C TYR A 127 10.29 -32.32 -40.72
N PRO A 128 10.50 -31.35 -41.65
CA PRO A 128 11.79 -30.75 -42.02
C PRO A 128 11.90 -29.23 -42.23
N ASN A 129 13.14 -28.81 -42.05
CA ASN A 129 13.78 -27.62 -42.59
C ASN A 129 14.10 -27.85 -44.09
N ASN A 130 13.73 -26.92 -44.98
CA ASN A 130 14.53 -26.65 -46.19
C ASN A 130 14.25 -25.26 -46.80
N GLY A 131 15.28 -24.40 -46.78
CA GLY A 131 15.89 -23.86 -47.99
C GLY A 131 15.11 -22.87 -48.88
N GLY A 132 15.40 -21.58 -48.67
CA GLY A 132 15.93 -20.70 -49.72
C GLY A 132 14.98 -20.12 -50.77
N TYR A 133 14.62 -18.85 -50.61
CA TYR A 133 14.59 -17.89 -51.73
C TYR A 133 15.05 -16.51 -51.26
N SER A 134 16.19 -16.11 -51.82
CA SER A 134 16.70 -14.74 -51.83
C SER A 134 15.80 -13.88 -52.73
N ARG A 135 15.27 -12.77 -52.20
CA ARG A 135 14.91 -11.60 -53.01
C ARG A 135 15.02 -10.32 -52.17
N ASN A 136 15.86 -9.43 -52.69
CA ASN A 136 16.14 -8.07 -52.26
C ASN A 136 14.88 -7.30 -51.85
N VAL A 137 14.92 -6.73 -50.64
CA VAL A 137 14.08 -5.60 -50.25
C VAL A 137 15.00 -4.50 -49.70
N PRO A 138 14.90 -3.25 -50.16
CA PRO A 138 15.86 -2.20 -49.79
C PRO A 138 15.77 -1.85 -48.31
N ARG A 139 16.94 -1.61 -47.72
CA ARG A 139 17.12 -1.04 -46.39
C ARG A 139 16.61 0.41 -46.45
N GLU A 140 15.39 0.67 -45.99
CA GLU A 140 14.96 2.04 -45.72
C GLU A 140 15.76 2.54 -44.50
N GLU A 141 16.74 3.39 -44.80
CA GLU A 141 17.42 4.21 -43.81
C GLU A 141 16.39 5.10 -43.11
N PHE A 142 16.27 4.93 -41.79
CA PHE A 142 15.56 5.88 -40.95
C PHE A 142 16.17 7.29 -41.15
N PRO A 143 15.36 8.33 -41.39
CA PRO A 143 15.89 9.69 -41.49
C PRO A 143 16.52 10.09 -40.13
N PRO A 144 17.65 10.82 -40.13
CA PRO A 144 18.25 11.32 -38.91
C PRO A 144 17.30 12.28 -38.19
N ALA A 145 17.33 12.23 -36.85
CA ALA A 145 16.53 13.07 -35.97
C ALA A 145 16.69 14.57 -36.31
N PRO A 146 15.60 15.37 -36.36
CA PRO A 146 15.71 16.81 -36.55
C PRO A 146 16.46 17.44 -35.38
N GLY A 147 17.46 18.24 -35.73
CA GLY A 147 18.34 18.94 -34.80
C GLY A 147 17.62 19.96 -33.91
N ARG A 148 18.23 20.21 -32.76
CA ARG A 148 17.87 21.24 -31.79
C ARG A 148 17.83 22.62 -32.46
N ALA A 149 16.69 23.29 -32.41
CA ALA A 149 16.58 24.74 -32.52
C ALA A 149 15.37 25.20 -31.71
N PHE A 150 15.63 25.92 -30.62
CA PHE A 150 14.63 26.71 -29.90
C PHE A 150 14.24 27.90 -30.78
N PRO A 151 12.95 28.24 -30.92
CA PRO A 151 12.54 29.51 -31.49
C PRO A 151 12.07 30.44 -30.36
N ASP A 152 13.00 31.23 -29.83
CA ASP A 152 12.67 32.59 -29.40
C ASP A 152 13.13 33.53 -30.51
N GLU A 153 12.43 34.66 -30.65
CA GLU A 153 12.75 35.80 -31.53
C GLU A 153 12.09 35.80 -32.92
N GLN A 154 10.79 36.11 -32.95
CA GLN A 154 10.21 36.86 -34.06
C GLN A 154 9.77 38.23 -33.57
N ALA A 155 10.52 39.23 -34.04
CA ALA A 155 10.20 40.64 -33.97
C ALA A 155 8.90 40.94 -34.72
N ASP A 156 8.02 41.67 -34.05
CA ASP A 156 6.82 42.32 -34.60
C ASP A 156 7.24 43.46 -35.57
N PRO A 157 6.77 43.46 -36.83
CA PRO A 157 6.92 44.57 -37.73
C PRO A 157 5.56 45.28 -37.92
N ASN A 158 5.04 45.98 -36.91
CA ASN A 158 4.18 47.16 -37.09
C ASN A 158 3.99 47.93 -35.77
N GLY A 159 4.81 48.97 -35.59
CA GLY A 159 4.67 49.92 -34.50
C GLY A 159 3.41 50.79 -34.61
N GLY A 160 2.75 51.02 -33.48
CA GLY A 160 1.70 52.03 -33.30
C GLY A 160 1.52 52.35 -31.82
N TYR A 161 2.06 53.49 -31.39
CA TYR A 161 1.97 54.01 -30.02
C TYR A 161 0.53 54.43 -29.66
N GLY A 162 0.02 53.96 -28.52
CA GLY A 162 -1.23 54.46 -27.93
C GLY A 162 -1.62 53.78 -26.61
N ALA A 163 -1.71 54.59 -25.55
CA ALA A 163 -2.29 54.35 -24.22
C ALA A 163 -1.43 53.65 -23.14
N GLU A 164 -1.04 54.46 -22.15
CA GLU A 164 -0.53 54.03 -20.84
C GLU A 164 -1.56 53.20 -20.05
N PRO A 165 -1.12 52.30 -19.15
CA PRO A 165 -2.01 51.47 -18.35
C PRO A 165 -2.82 52.28 -17.33
N GLN A 166 -4.15 52.07 -17.33
CA GLN A 166 -5.09 52.64 -16.37
C GLN A 166 -4.84 52.08 -14.95
N ILE A 167 -4.40 52.96 -14.05
CA ILE A 167 -4.37 52.70 -12.60
C ILE A 167 -5.81 52.75 -12.08
N VAL A 168 -6.37 51.58 -11.72
CA VAL A 168 -7.64 51.54 -10.99
C VAL A 168 -7.38 51.96 -9.54
N ARG A 169 -7.63 53.24 -9.23
CA ARG A 169 -7.68 53.76 -7.85
C ARG A 169 -8.91 53.16 -7.15
N ARG A 170 -8.71 52.45 -6.05
CA ARG A 170 -9.79 52.05 -5.13
C ARG A 170 -10.13 53.26 -4.24
N GLU A 171 -11.40 53.63 -4.21
CA GLU A 171 -11.96 54.66 -3.32
C GLU A 171 -11.74 54.28 -1.83
N PRO A 172 -11.45 55.24 -0.93
CA PRO A 172 -11.28 54.97 0.50
C PRO A 172 -12.64 54.63 1.14
N VAL A 173 -12.70 53.50 1.85
CA VAL A 173 -13.86 53.18 2.72
C VAL A 173 -13.67 53.89 4.05
N GLU A 174 -14.55 54.86 4.36
CA GLU A 174 -14.67 55.46 5.68
C GLU A 174 -15.06 54.41 6.73
N ARG A 175 -14.25 54.28 7.78
CA ARG A 175 -14.56 53.44 8.94
C ARG A 175 -15.15 54.30 10.05
N SER A 176 -16.43 54.11 10.36
CA SER A 176 -17.04 54.64 11.57
C SER A 176 -16.69 53.76 12.79
N PRO A 177 -16.30 54.34 13.94
CA PRO A 177 -15.98 53.58 15.14
C PRO A 177 -17.25 53.10 15.87
N LEU A 178 -17.27 51.83 16.30
CA LEU A 178 -18.23 51.31 17.27
C LEU A 178 -17.60 51.39 18.67
N GLY A 179 -18.35 51.98 19.60
CA GLY A 179 -17.88 52.46 20.89
C GLY A 179 -17.63 51.40 21.97
N THR A 180 -16.83 51.81 22.95
CA THR A 180 -16.52 51.11 24.21
C THR A 180 -17.66 51.24 25.22
N PRO A 181 -18.02 50.15 25.90
CA PRO A 181 -18.08 50.15 27.37
C PRO A 181 -17.52 48.81 27.92
N GLY A 182 -16.89 48.65 29.07
CA GLY A 182 -16.68 49.39 30.31
C GLY A 182 -16.29 48.33 31.35
N LEU A 183 -15.26 48.59 32.17
CA LEU A 183 -14.75 47.69 33.22
C LEU A 183 -15.78 47.44 34.33
N GLU A 184 -15.91 46.19 34.80
CA GLU A 184 -16.37 45.87 36.16
C GLU A 184 -15.91 44.46 36.61
N THR A 185 -15.17 44.40 37.72
CA THR A 185 -15.03 43.31 38.72
C THR A 185 -14.94 44.02 40.09
N PRO A 186 -15.12 43.39 41.29
CA PRO A 186 -15.05 41.96 41.63
C PRO A 186 -16.07 41.44 42.68
N GLN A 187 -16.16 40.12 42.91
CA GLN A 187 -16.37 39.54 44.27
C GLN A 187 -16.08 38.02 44.37
N THR A 188 -14.95 37.71 45.05
CA THR A 188 -14.67 36.70 46.11
C THR A 188 -15.19 35.25 46.09
N SER A 189 -14.21 34.34 46.28
CA SER A 189 -14.16 32.88 46.47
C SER A 189 -14.85 32.32 47.75
N PRO A 190 -14.87 30.97 47.98
CA PRO A 190 -13.69 30.28 48.50
C PRO A 190 -13.35 28.91 47.88
N SER A 191 -12.07 28.59 48.04
CA SER A 191 -11.33 27.37 47.71
C SER A 191 -11.56 26.26 48.74
N ILE A 192 -11.56 24.98 48.33
CA ILE A 192 -11.31 23.84 49.23
C ILE A 192 -10.32 22.86 48.56
N SER A 193 -9.38 22.45 49.41
CA SER A 193 -8.13 21.69 49.34
C SER A 193 -8.19 20.20 48.92
N GLU A 194 -7.05 19.71 48.42
CA GLU A 194 -6.58 18.29 48.44
C GLU A 194 -5.60 18.06 49.64
N PRO A 195 -5.10 16.84 50.01
CA PRO A 195 -5.48 15.41 49.80
C PRO A 195 -5.38 14.58 51.15
N PRO A 196 -5.44 13.20 51.28
CA PRO A 196 -4.50 12.19 50.72
C PRO A 196 -5.02 10.75 50.33
N ALA A 197 -4.20 10.10 49.47
CA ALA A 197 -3.99 8.71 48.98
C ALA A 197 -4.70 7.43 49.52
N ILE A 198 -4.95 6.45 48.61
CA ILE A 198 -4.30 5.11 48.45
C ILE A 198 -5.20 4.10 47.67
N GLY A 199 -4.64 3.45 46.63
CA GLY A 199 -4.80 2.00 46.38
C GLY A 199 -5.97 1.51 45.52
N GLY A 200 -5.68 1.21 44.25
CA GLY A 200 -6.54 0.38 43.40
C GLY A 200 -5.93 0.18 42.03
N ALA A 201 -5.13 -0.87 41.86
CA ALA A 201 -4.67 -1.30 40.55
C ALA A 201 -5.88 -1.80 39.74
N THR A 202 -6.48 -0.92 38.94
CA THR A 202 -7.37 -1.34 37.85
C THR A 202 -6.49 -1.67 36.65
N VAL A 203 -6.26 -2.97 36.43
CA VAL A 203 -5.83 -3.44 35.11
C VAL A 203 -6.98 -3.13 34.17
N GLU A 204 -6.83 -2.07 33.37
CA GLU A 204 -7.78 -1.77 32.31
C GLU A 204 -7.74 -2.91 31.27
N PRO A 205 -8.90 -3.42 30.84
CA PRO A 205 -8.97 -4.39 29.75
C PRO A 205 -8.42 -3.75 28.45
N PRO A 206 -7.86 -4.55 27.53
CA PRO A 206 -7.12 -4.02 26.38
C PRO A 206 -8.02 -3.10 25.55
N THR A 207 -7.56 -1.87 25.40
CA THR A 207 -8.22 -0.82 24.62
C THR A 207 -8.36 -1.27 23.18
N THR A 208 -9.50 -0.94 22.57
CA THR A 208 -9.60 -0.77 21.13
C THR A 208 -8.37 -0.02 20.62
N PHE A 209 -7.75 -0.45 19.52
CA PHE A 209 -6.49 0.11 19.00
C PHE A 209 -6.62 1.59 18.61
N THR A 210 -6.60 2.47 19.61
CA THR A 210 -6.55 3.93 19.46
C THR A 210 -5.14 4.32 19.04
N ALA A 211 -5.05 5.27 18.11
CA ALA A 211 -3.77 5.83 17.69
C ALA A 211 -3.06 6.47 18.90
N ARG A 212 -1.75 6.25 19.02
CA ARG A 212 -0.92 6.72 20.13
C ARG A 212 0.24 7.57 19.64
N GLU A 213 0.48 8.70 20.31
CA GLU A 213 1.59 9.60 19.98
C GLU A 213 2.97 8.96 20.16
N ASP A 214 3.14 8.04 21.11
CA ASP A 214 4.43 7.36 21.31
C ASP A 214 4.75 6.40 20.16
N VAL A 215 3.75 5.71 19.62
CA VAL A 215 3.90 4.87 18.41
C VAL A 215 4.18 5.73 17.19
N ALA A 216 3.48 6.87 17.03
CA ALA A 216 3.78 7.83 15.97
C ALA A 216 5.21 8.39 16.10
N GLY A 217 5.67 8.66 17.32
CA GLY A 217 7.05 9.06 17.57
C GLY A 217 8.07 8.01 17.11
N MET A 218 7.79 6.72 17.31
CA MET A 218 8.60 5.64 16.76
C MET A 218 8.56 5.63 15.23
N GLN A 219 7.37 5.73 14.62
CA GLN A 219 7.21 5.81 13.15
C GLN A 219 8.05 6.96 12.56
N ILE A 220 7.98 8.14 13.17
CA ILE A 220 8.75 9.34 12.77
C ILE A 220 10.26 9.12 12.90
N LEU A 221 10.70 8.45 13.97
CA LEU A 221 12.10 8.07 14.12
C LEU A 221 12.59 7.16 12.98
N MET A 222 11.78 6.17 12.58
CA MET A 222 12.14 5.26 11.50
C MET A 222 12.17 5.99 10.14
N ASP A 223 11.16 6.84 9.88
CA ASP A 223 11.09 7.70 8.70
C ASP A 223 12.36 8.56 8.53
N ARG A 224 12.78 9.24 9.61
CA ARG A 224 14.02 10.04 9.66
C ARG A 224 15.29 9.27 9.29
N ALA A 225 15.30 7.96 9.50
CA ALA A 225 16.46 7.10 9.26
C ALA A 225 16.46 6.45 7.88
N GLY A 226 15.45 6.71 7.03
CA GLY A 226 15.26 6.01 5.74
C GLY A 226 14.60 4.63 5.88
N ALA A 227 14.07 4.30 7.05
CA ALA A 227 13.25 3.12 7.29
C ALA A 227 11.77 3.51 7.31
N SER A 228 11.19 3.80 6.16
CA SER A 228 9.83 4.34 6.08
C SER A 228 8.82 3.40 6.76
N PRO A 229 7.94 3.91 7.64
CA PRO A 229 6.79 3.18 8.16
C PRO A 229 5.60 3.20 7.18
N GLY A 230 5.72 3.92 6.05
CA GLY A 230 4.59 4.33 5.23
C GLY A 230 3.90 5.51 5.90
N VAL A 231 2.58 5.43 6.11
CA VAL A 231 1.82 6.46 6.83
C VAL A 231 2.18 6.49 8.32
N ILE A 232 2.36 7.69 8.86
CA ILE A 232 2.40 7.95 10.30
C ILE A 232 0.96 8.08 10.80
N ASP A 233 0.47 7.05 11.48
CA ASP A 233 -0.91 6.93 11.95
C ASP A 233 -1.04 6.63 13.45
N GLY A 234 0.10 6.52 14.15
CA GLY A 234 0.15 6.22 15.58
C GLY A 234 -0.31 4.80 15.94
N LYS A 235 -0.35 3.87 14.98
CA LYS A 235 -0.80 2.50 15.21
C LYS A 235 0.33 1.50 14.95
N PHE A 236 0.39 0.46 15.78
CA PHE A 236 1.23 -0.69 15.46
C PHE A 236 0.64 -1.46 14.27
N GLY A 237 1.52 -2.13 13.53
CA GLY A 237 1.15 -2.98 12.42
C GLY A 237 2.37 -3.48 11.67
N SER A 238 2.13 -4.34 10.68
CA SER A 238 3.21 -5.02 9.95
C SER A 238 4.20 -4.07 9.28
N ASN A 239 3.78 -2.87 8.86
CA ASN A 239 4.71 -1.87 8.31
C ASN A 239 5.64 -1.30 9.39
N VAL A 240 5.15 -1.08 10.61
CA VAL A 240 5.97 -0.62 11.74
C VAL A 240 7.01 -1.68 12.12
N ASP A 241 6.61 -2.96 12.15
CA ASP A 241 7.52 -4.08 12.45
C ASP A 241 8.67 -4.14 11.42
N LYS A 242 8.35 -4.01 10.14
CA LYS A 242 9.34 -3.98 9.06
C LYS A 242 10.23 -2.74 9.13
N ALA A 243 9.69 -1.59 9.53
CA ALA A 243 10.46 -0.36 9.71
C ALA A 243 11.50 -0.52 10.83
N PHE A 244 11.15 -1.14 11.96
CA PHE A 244 12.12 -1.49 13.01
C PHE A 244 13.24 -2.40 12.50
N GLU A 245 12.89 -3.41 11.71
CA GLU A 245 13.90 -4.29 11.10
C GLU A 245 14.82 -3.55 10.13
N ALA A 246 14.26 -2.72 9.24
CA ALA A 246 15.05 -1.90 8.33
C ALA A 246 15.95 -0.92 9.08
N TYR A 247 15.43 -0.27 10.12
CA TYR A 247 16.18 0.65 10.98
C TYR A 247 17.37 -0.05 11.63
N ARG A 248 17.18 -1.26 12.14
CA ARG A 248 18.28 -2.07 12.69
C ARG A 248 19.37 -2.33 11.66
N GLN A 249 19.00 -2.61 10.41
CA GLN A 249 19.98 -2.84 9.34
C GLN A 249 20.69 -1.54 8.90
N LEU A 250 19.97 -0.42 8.86
CA LEU A 250 20.50 0.89 8.47
C LEU A 250 21.47 1.46 9.51
N THR A 251 21.13 1.33 10.79
CA THR A 251 21.84 1.99 11.90
C THR A 251 22.73 1.05 12.72
N GLY A 252 22.54 -0.27 12.59
CA GLY A 252 23.16 -1.26 13.46
C GLY A 252 22.58 -1.31 14.87
N THR A 253 21.57 -0.48 15.19
CA THR A 253 21.01 -0.37 16.54
C THR A 253 19.72 -1.20 16.65
N ASN A 254 19.63 -2.05 17.67
CA ASN A 254 18.45 -2.86 17.92
C ASN A 254 17.52 -2.17 18.94
N LEU A 255 16.71 -1.21 18.46
CA LEU A 255 15.70 -0.55 19.28
C LEU A 255 14.49 -1.47 19.50
N LYS A 256 14.06 -1.60 20.75
CA LYS A 256 12.82 -2.27 21.10
C LYS A 256 11.73 -1.22 21.25
N SER A 257 10.54 -1.50 20.72
CA SER A 257 9.36 -0.62 20.89
C SER A 257 8.97 -0.38 22.35
N THR A 258 9.38 -1.28 23.26
CA THR A 258 9.14 -1.15 24.71
C THR A 258 10.19 -0.32 25.45
N ASP A 259 11.31 0.02 24.81
CA ASP A 259 12.39 0.78 25.44
C ASP A 259 12.22 2.29 25.22
N THR A 260 11.31 2.87 25.99
CA THR A 260 10.94 4.29 25.86
C THR A 260 12.10 5.24 26.15
N ALA A 261 13.06 4.85 27.02
CA ALA A 261 14.23 5.65 27.33
C ALA A 261 15.19 5.72 26.14
N ALA A 262 15.50 4.57 25.52
CA ALA A 262 16.33 4.51 24.34
C ALA A 262 15.69 5.25 23.15
N ILE A 263 14.38 5.06 22.93
CA ILE A 263 13.65 5.77 21.86
C ILE A 263 13.73 7.29 22.05
N LYS A 264 13.57 7.79 23.28
CA LYS A 264 13.68 9.22 23.57
C LYS A 264 15.08 9.77 23.31
N GLU A 265 16.13 9.03 23.68
CA GLU A 265 17.52 9.40 23.41
C GLU A 265 17.80 9.49 21.91
N VAL A 266 17.36 8.49 21.15
CA VAL A 266 17.56 8.49 19.69
C VAL A 266 16.72 9.56 19.00
N LEU A 267 15.49 9.82 19.46
CA LEU A 267 14.69 10.95 18.98
C LEU A 267 15.42 12.28 19.19
N ALA A 268 15.99 12.49 20.38
CA ALA A 268 16.81 13.68 20.68
C ALA A 268 18.02 13.81 19.74
N ALA A 269 18.69 12.70 19.43
CA ALA A 269 19.82 12.68 18.50
C ALA A 269 19.42 12.84 17.01
N SER A 270 18.18 12.54 16.65
CA SER A 270 17.68 12.48 15.26
C SER A 270 16.75 13.63 14.88
N GLY A 271 16.80 14.76 15.60
CA GLY A 271 15.99 15.95 15.28
C GLY A 271 15.06 16.42 16.41
N GLY A 272 15.13 15.78 17.58
CA GLY A 272 14.38 16.20 18.75
C GLY A 272 12.95 15.64 18.77
N ASP A 273 12.03 16.47 19.27
CA ASP A 273 10.61 16.14 19.41
C ASP A 273 10.06 15.54 18.10
N PRO A 274 9.33 14.40 18.16
CA PRO A 274 8.70 13.82 16.98
C PRO A 274 7.66 14.76 16.35
N PHE A 275 7.11 15.73 17.09
CA PHE A 275 6.12 16.66 16.55
C PHE A 275 6.64 18.10 16.57
N ILE A 276 6.26 18.86 15.56
CA ILE A 276 6.52 20.31 15.46
C ILE A 276 5.23 21.06 15.21
N ASN A 277 5.24 22.34 15.56
CA ASN A 277 4.18 23.27 15.19
C ASN A 277 4.41 23.79 13.77
N TYR A 278 3.39 23.67 12.93
CA TYR A 278 3.35 24.20 11.58
C TYR A 278 2.23 25.24 11.46
N THR A 279 2.52 26.38 10.83
CA THR A 279 1.51 27.41 10.58
C THR A 279 1.01 27.25 9.15
N ILE A 280 -0.28 26.99 8.99
CA ILE A 280 -0.92 26.89 7.66
C ILE A 280 -0.76 28.23 6.94
N THR A 281 -0.12 28.22 5.77
CA THR A 281 0.13 29.45 5.01
C THR A 281 -1.07 29.81 4.13
N PRO A 282 -1.14 31.05 3.61
CA PRO A 282 -2.13 31.41 2.58
C PRO A 282 -2.07 30.50 1.35
N GLU A 283 -0.86 30.10 0.93
CA GLU A 283 -0.63 29.20 -0.20
C GLU A 283 -1.17 27.80 0.09
N ASP A 284 -0.99 27.31 1.32
CA ASP A 284 -1.55 26.02 1.72
C ASP A 284 -3.07 26.02 1.65
N ALA A 285 -3.72 27.10 2.09
CA ALA A 285 -5.17 27.23 2.06
C ALA A 285 -5.72 27.48 0.64
N ALA A 286 -4.91 28.08 -0.24
CA ALA A 286 -5.27 28.29 -1.65
C ALA A 286 -5.18 27.00 -2.47
N GLY A 287 -4.28 26.08 -2.10
CA GLY A 287 -4.11 24.79 -2.74
C GLY A 287 -3.14 24.81 -3.91
N PRO A 288 -3.05 23.67 -4.60
CA PRO A 288 -3.97 23.40 -5.70
C PRO A 288 -5.03 22.37 -5.28
N PHE A 289 -6.30 22.78 -5.15
CA PHE A 289 -7.38 21.87 -4.75
C PHE A 289 -8.40 21.64 -5.87
N VAL A 290 -8.90 20.40 -5.96
CA VAL A 290 -10.06 20.04 -6.77
C VAL A 290 -11.23 19.67 -5.86
N ALA A 291 -12.46 19.96 -6.30
CA ALA A 291 -13.66 19.72 -5.48
C ALA A 291 -13.86 18.23 -5.13
N SER A 292 -13.52 17.33 -6.06
CA SER A 292 -13.52 15.90 -5.85
C SER A 292 -12.72 15.20 -6.95
N VAL A 293 -12.29 13.97 -6.67
CA VAL A 293 -11.67 13.09 -7.66
C VAL A 293 -12.66 11.98 -8.01
N PRO A 294 -13.21 11.95 -9.24
CA PRO A 294 -14.21 10.95 -9.61
C PRO A 294 -13.61 9.55 -9.69
N ALA A 295 -14.41 8.51 -9.47
CA ALA A 295 -13.96 7.12 -9.60
C ALA A 295 -13.84 6.66 -11.07
N ASP A 296 -14.71 7.20 -11.95
CA ASP A 296 -14.74 6.88 -13.37
C ASP A 296 -13.56 7.51 -14.12
N TYR A 297 -12.86 6.71 -14.93
CA TYR A 297 -11.66 7.11 -15.66
C TYR A 297 -11.98 8.11 -16.77
N SER A 298 -13.17 8.04 -17.38
CA SER A 298 -13.59 9.02 -18.39
C SER A 298 -13.78 10.38 -17.76
N GLN A 299 -14.36 10.43 -16.55
CA GLN A 299 -14.50 11.66 -15.77
C GLN A 299 -13.14 12.19 -15.27
N LYS A 300 -12.24 11.31 -14.79
CA LYS A 300 -10.87 11.70 -14.41
C LYS A 300 -10.13 12.38 -15.57
N ALA A 301 -10.30 11.85 -16.78
CA ALA A 301 -9.68 12.41 -17.99
C ALA A 301 -10.22 13.79 -18.40
N GLN A 302 -11.32 14.27 -17.80
CA GLN A 302 -11.84 15.62 -18.01
C GLN A 302 -11.35 16.64 -16.98
N LEU A 303 -10.63 16.22 -15.93
CA LEU A 303 -10.05 17.14 -14.97
C LEU A 303 -8.85 17.87 -15.60
N ASP A 304 -8.54 19.07 -15.09
CA ASP A 304 -7.32 19.77 -15.48
C ASP A 304 -6.07 19.13 -14.83
N HIS A 305 -6.22 18.63 -13.60
CA HIS A 305 -5.17 18.01 -12.79
C HIS A 305 -5.78 17.12 -11.69
N MET A 306 -5.08 16.04 -11.31
CA MET A 306 -5.49 15.11 -10.25
C MET A 306 -4.98 15.59 -8.88
N SER A 307 -5.38 16.78 -8.47
CA SER A 307 -4.87 17.42 -7.24
C SER A 307 -5.44 16.84 -5.95
N TYR A 308 -4.93 17.34 -4.82
CA TYR A 308 -5.54 17.16 -3.50
C TYR A 308 -6.98 17.70 -3.47
N THR A 309 -7.81 17.13 -2.61
CA THR A 309 -9.19 17.55 -2.37
C THR A 309 -9.34 18.46 -1.15
N SER A 310 -8.32 18.50 -0.27
CA SER A 310 -8.37 19.32 0.93
C SER A 310 -6.98 19.70 1.48
N VAL A 311 -6.93 20.76 2.31
CA VAL A 311 -5.72 21.17 3.03
C VAL A 311 -5.17 20.04 3.92
N PRO A 312 -5.99 19.33 4.72
CA PRO A 312 -5.49 18.23 5.55
C PRO A 312 -4.88 17.09 4.75
N GLU A 313 -5.47 16.71 3.61
CA GLU A 313 -4.91 15.68 2.72
C GLU A 313 -3.53 16.09 2.21
N MET A 314 -3.40 17.31 1.68
CA MET A 314 -2.12 17.84 1.20
C MET A 314 -1.07 17.90 2.31
N LEU A 315 -1.43 18.38 3.50
CA LEU A 315 -0.51 18.48 4.62
C LEU A 315 -0.15 17.10 5.19
N ALA A 316 -1.09 16.16 5.21
CA ALA A 316 -0.83 14.78 5.61
C ALA A 316 0.22 14.16 4.68
N GLU A 317 0.05 14.27 3.36
CA GLU A 317 1.03 13.85 2.36
C GLU A 317 2.40 14.54 2.55
N ARG A 318 2.41 15.86 2.78
CA ARG A 318 3.64 16.63 3.00
C ARG A 318 4.44 16.18 4.22
N PHE A 319 3.76 15.78 5.28
CA PHE A 319 4.36 15.37 6.56
C PHE A 319 4.32 13.85 6.78
N HIS A 320 4.05 13.07 5.73
CA HIS A 320 4.01 11.60 5.73
C HIS A 320 2.97 11.01 6.72
N MET A 321 1.92 11.75 7.04
CA MET A 321 0.90 11.37 8.02
C MET A 321 -0.32 10.73 7.36
N ASP A 322 -1.04 9.94 8.14
CA ASP A 322 -2.44 9.64 7.83
C ASP A 322 -3.31 10.88 8.08
N GLU A 323 -4.25 11.17 7.16
CA GLU A 323 -5.09 12.35 7.24
C GLU A 323 -6.00 12.34 8.49
N THR A 324 -6.57 11.17 8.83
CA THR A 324 -7.43 11.04 10.01
C THR A 324 -6.61 11.24 11.27
N TYR A 325 -5.40 10.70 11.31
CA TYR A 325 -4.48 10.91 12.42
C TYR A 325 -4.10 12.39 12.57
N LEU A 326 -3.72 13.07 11.48
CA LEU A 326 -3.42 14.51 11.48
C LEU A 326 -4.58 15.34 12.04
N ARG A 327 -5.82 15.04 11.65
CA ARG A 327 -7.02 15.69 12.18
C ARG A 327 -7.22 15.39 13.66
N SER A 328 -7.04 14.14 14.08
CA SER A 328 -7.18 13.73 15.48
C SER A 328 -6.14 14.36 16.41
N LEU A 329 -4.93 14.62 15.90
CA LEU A 329 -3.87 15.32 16.60
C LEU A 329 -4.18 16.82 16.79
N ASN A 330 -5.08 17.36 15.96
CA ASN A 330 -5.43 18.78 15.89
C ASN A 330 -6.96 19.00 15.96
N PRO A 331 -7.65 18.53 17.01
CA PRO A 331 -9.12 18.46 17.02
C PRO A 331 -9.80 19.84 17.00
N GLN A 332 -9.09 20.90 17.40
CA GLN A 332 -9.60 22.28 17.44
C GLN A 332 -9.13 23.12 16.25
N ALA A 333 -8.36 22.55 15.33
CA ALA A 333 -7.78 23.32 14.22
C ALA A 333 -8.79 23.54 13.09
N ASN A 334 -8.88 24.79 12.64
CA ASN A 334 -9.51 25.10 11.36
C ASN A 334 -8.44 25.07 10.26
N PHE A 335 -8.38 23.97 9.51
CA PHE A 335 -7.38 23.75 8.46
C PHE A 335 -7.56 24.65 7.23
N SER A 336 -8.73 25.24 7.03
CA SER A 336 -8.98 26.17 5.91
C SER A 336 -8.58 27.61 6.23
N ARG A 337 -8.12 27.90 7.45
CA ARG A 337 -7.76 29.25 7.88
C ARG A 337 -6.24 29.44 7.88
N PRO A 338 -5.68 30.29 6.99
CA PRO A 338 -4.29 30.72 7.09
C PRO A 338 -3.97 31.29 8.47
N GLY A 339 -2.77 30.99 8.97
CA GLY A 339 -2.31 31.36 10.30
C GLY A 339 -2.74 30.39 11.41
N THR A 340 -3.61 29.41 11.14
CA THR A 340 -3.89 28.33 12.10
C THR A 340 -2.61 27.53 12.34
N ILE A 341 -2.24 27.35 13.61
CA ILE A 341 -1.12 26.52 14.03
C ILE A 341 -1.62 25.10 14.28
N ILE A 342 -0.96 24.13 13.68
CA ILE A 342 -1.22 22.69 13.83
C ILE A 342 0.06 21.96 14.25
N ARG A 343 -0.09 20.85 14.96
CA ARG A 343 0.99 19.88 15.21
C ARG A 343 1.07 18.91 14.05
N VAL A 344 2.28 18.72 13.51
CA VAL A 344 2.58 17.78 12.43
C VAL A 344 3.81 16.95 12.78
N ALA A 345 4.00 15.84 12.07
CA ALA A 345 5.21 15.05 12.19
C ALA A 345 6.45 15.87 11.80
N ASN A 346 7.48 15.80 12.63
CA ASN A 346 8.78 16.38 12.37
C ASN A 346 9.63 15.38 11.58
N ILE A 347 9.39 15.30 10.28
CA ILE A 347 10.06 14.38 9.35
C ILE A 347 11.55 14.74 9.18
N GLY A 348 12.35 13.73 8.80
CA GLY A 348 13.79 13.89 8.63
C GLY A 348 14.17 14.54 7.31
N LYS A 349 15.49 14.68 7.09
CA LYS A 349 15.99 14.97 5.75
C LYS A 349 15.82 13.73 4.89
N PRO A 350 15.35 13.88 3.63
CA PRO A 350 15.29 12.75 2.71
C PRO A 350 16.66 12.10 2.53
N VAL A 351 16.65 10.79 2.31
CA VAL A 351 17.84 10.04 1.90
C VAL A 351 18.41 10.66 0.63
N ALA A 352 19.73 10.74 0.54
CA ALA A 352 20.43 11.33 -0.62
C ALA A 352 21.44 10.39 -1.28
N THR A 353 21.69 9.22 -0.67
CA THR A 353 22.66 8.23 -1.17
C THR A 353 22.17 7.60 -2.46
N LYS A 354 23.02 7.56 -3.48
CA LYS A 354 22.67 6.96 -4.77
C LYS A 354 22.48 5.45 -4.66
N VAL A 355 21.41 4.97 -5.29
CA VAL A 355 21.01 3.57 -5.30
C VAL A 355 21.52 2.92 -6.57
N GLN A 356 22.14 1.75 -6.44
CA GLN A 356 22.58 0.93 -7.56
C GLN A 356 21.75 -0.35 -7.73
N ARG A 357 21.08 -0.79 -6.67
CA ARG A 357 20.22 -1.97 -6.71
C ARG A 357 18.99 -1.80 -5.83
N ILE A 358 17.86 -2.21 -6.34
CA ILE A 358 16.58 -2.29 -5.64
C ILE A 358 16.19 -3.76 -5.52
N ILE A 359 15.71 -4.16 -4.35
CA ILE A 359 14.99 -5.41 -4.15
C ILE A 359 13.51 -5.06 -3.91
N ALA A 360 12.63 -5.54 -4.79
CA ALA A 360 11.19 -5.53 -4.59
C ALA A 360 10.80 -6.88 -3.97
N ASP A 361 10.76 -6.91 -2.64
CA ASP A 361 10.53 -8.11 -1.84
C ASP A 361 9.03 -8.32 -1.59
N LYS A 362 8.45 -9.33 -2.26
CA LYS A 362 7.02 -9.63 -2.19
C LYS A 362 6.62 -10.20 -0.83
N GLY A 363 7.41 -11.11 -0.27
CA GLY A 363 7.15 -11.71 1.04
C GLY A 363 7.16 -10.67 2.17
N LEU A 364 8.16 -9.77 2.16
CA LEU A 364 8.22 -8.65 3.09
C LEU A 364 7.26 -7.51 2.72
N LYS A 365 6.75 -7.46 1.48
CA LYS A 365 6.00 -6.33 0.94
C LYS A 365 6.77 -5.02 1.12
N GLN A 366 8.03 -5.00 0.67
CA GLN A 366 8.91 -3.83 0.76
C GLN A 366 9.70 -3.60 -0.52
N VAL A 367 9.99 -2.34 -0.80
CA VAL A 367 11.06 -1.92 -1.71
C VAL A 367 12.28 -1.55 -0.88
N ARG A 368 13.40 -2.23 -1.11
CA ARG A 368 14.65 -2.05 -0.37
C ARG A 368 15.72 -1.55 -1.34
N ALA A 369 16.32 -0.41 -1.02
CA ALA A 369 17.27 0.27 -1.89
C ALA A 369 18.69 0.14 -1.34
N TYR A 370 19.65 -0.21 -2.20
CA TYR A 370 21.03 -0.50 -1.84
C TYR A 370 22.01 0.36 -2.67
N ASP A 371 23.09 0.80 -2.05
CA ASP A 371 24.19 1.50 -2.73
C ASP A 371 25.11 0.56 -3.53
N ALA A 372 26.20 1.11 -4.07
CA ALA A 372 27.17 0.38 -4.88
C ALA A 372 27.92 -0.71 -4.07
N GLU A 373 28.09 -0.48 -2.78
CA GLU A 373 28.75 -1.37 -1.83
C GLU A 373 27.81 -2.47 -1.29
N GLY A 374 26.52 -2.42 -1.67
CA GLY A 374 25.51 -3.37 -1.23
C GLY A 374 24.97 -3.10 0.17
N LYS A 375 25.21 -1.91 0.73
CA LYS A 375 24.63 -1.48 2.00
C LYS A 375 23.21 -0.96 1.75
N LEU A 376 22.29 -1.31 2.65
CA LEU A 376 20.93 -0.78 2.64
C LEU A 376 20.99 0.74 2.89
N VAL A 377 20.32 1.52 2.06
CA VAL A 377 20.24 2.99 2.19
C VAL A 377 18.83 3.48 2.49
N ALA A 378 17.81 2.75 2.04
CA ALA A 378 16.42 3.04 2.36
C ALA A 378 15.56 1.78 2.25
N ALA A 379 14.47 1.73 2.99
CA ALA A 379 13.45 0.69 2.87
C ALA A 379 12.05 1.31 2.99
N TYR A 380 11.18 0.94 2.05
CA TYR A 380 9.83 1.46 1.93
C TYR A 380 8.82 0.31 1.99
N PRO A 381 7.72 0.43 2.75
CA PRO A 381 6.62 -0.52 2.62
C PRO A 381 6.03 -0.37 1.22
N ALA A 382 5.61 -1.49 0.65
CA ALA A 382 5.12 -1.54 -0.71
C ALA A 382 3.89 -2.43 -0.81
N THR A 383 3.01 -2.12 -1.76
CA THR A 383 2.06 -3.10 -2.25
C THR A 383 2.56 -3.63 -3.59
N ILE A 384 2.89 -4.92 -3.60
CA ILE A 384 3.45 -5.64 -4.73
C ILE A 384 2.40 -6.66 -5.18
N GLY A 385 2.26 -6.88 -6.49
CA GLY A 385 1.14 -7.59 -7.10
C GLY A 385 0.80 -8.97 -6.51
N SER A 386 -0.48 -9.32 -6.55
CA SER A 386 -1.03 -10.59 -6.04
C SER A 386 -0.61 -11.82 -6.85
N SER A 387 -0.95 -13.01 -6.37
CA SER A 387 -0.87 -14.24 -7.17
C SER A 387 -1.71 -14.20 -8.45
N ASP A 388 -2.85 -13.49 -8.43
CA ASP A 388 -3.80 -13.43 -9.55
C ASP A 388 -3.38 -12.40 -10.61
N THR A 389 -2.63 -11.37 -10.20
CA THR A 389 -2.04 -10.35 -11.06
C THR A 389 -0.59 -10.11 -10.64
N PRO A 390 0.31 -11.06 -10.99
CA PRO A 390 1.66 -11.08 -10.44
C PRO A 390 2.49 -9.91 -10.96
N SER A 391 3.29 -9.37 -10.02
CA SER A 391 4.41 -8.52 -10.40
C SER A 391 5.41 -9.32 -11.24
N PRO A 392 6.33 -8.65 -11.96
CA PRO A 392 7.40 -9.32 -12.66
C PRO A 392 8.21 -10.25 -11.74
N THR A 393 8.92 -11.19 -12.34
CA THR A 393 9.86 -12.09 -11.66
C THR A 393 11.25 -11.86 -12.21
N GLY A 394 12.27 -12.17 -11.42
CA GLY A 394 13.66 -12.04 -11.82
C GLY A 394 14.17 -10.60 -11.77
N THR A 395 15.15 -10.31 -12.60
CA THR A 395 15.91 -9.06 -12.60
C THR A 395 15.52 -8.18 -13.78
N HIS A 396 15.26 -6.92 -13.48
CA HIS A 396 14.91 -5.84 -14.40
C HIS A 396 15.83 -4.65 -14.19
N ALA A 397 15.77 -3.67 -15.08
CA ALA A 397 16.41 -2.37 -14.91
C ALA A 397 15.40 -1.23 -14.91
N VAL A 398 15.71 -0.16 -14.18
CA VAL A 398 15.03 1.13 -14.33
C VAL A 398 15.25 1.63 -15.75
N SER A 399 14.17 1.80 -16.52
CA SER A 399 14.21 2.34 -17.88
C SER A 399 14.23 3.88 -17.87
N ARG A 400 13.34 4.49 -17.08
CA ARG A 400 13.24 5.96 -16.93
C ARG A 400 12.48 6.32 -15.66
N VAL A 401 12.64 7.55 -15.21
CA VAL A 401 11.85 8.16 -14.14
C VAL A 401 11.01 9.28 -14.74
N ALA A 402 9.71 9.30 -14.43
CA ALA A 402 8.79 10.37 -14.79
C ALA A 402 8.18 10.97 -13.52
N LEU A 403 8.38 12.27 -13.33
CA LEU A 403 7.78 13.04 -12.24
C LEU A 403 6.46 13.66 -12.74
N ASN A 404 5.44 13.64 -11.89
CA ASN A 404 4.07 14.05 -12.18
C ASN A 404 3.60 13.58 -13.57
N PRO A 405 3.61 12.26 -13.83
CA PRO A 405 3.28 11.74 -15.15
C PRO A 405 1.77 11.80 -15.42
N ASN A 406 1.40 12.04 -16.68
CA ASN A 406 0.08 11.64 -17.17
C ASN A 406 -0.08 10.12 -17.08
N TYR A 407 -1.31 9.65 -16.88
CA TYR A 407 -1.63 8.23 -16.93
C TYR A 407 -2.41 7.88 -18.20
N THR A 408 -1.86 7.00 -19.03
CA THR A 408 -2.58 6.45 -20.19
C THR A 408 -3.38 5.24 -19.74
N TYR A 409 -4.70 5.39 -19.70
CA TYR A 409 -5.63 4.27 -19.53
C TYR A 409 -5.89 3.63 -20.89
N ASN A 410 -5.57 2.35 -21.01
CA ASN A 410 -5.88 1.55 -22.19
C ASN A 410 -6.66 0.30 -21.76
N PRO A 411 -7.95 0.18 -22.09
CA PRO A 411 -8.79 -0.93 -21.64
C PRO A 411 -8.35 -2.30 -22.17
N LYS A 412 -7.53 -2.33 -23.24
CA LYS A 412 -6.96 -3.57 -23.79
C LYS A 412 -5.69 -4.03 -23.07
N LEU A 413 -5.00 -3.14 -22.37
CA LEU A 413 -3.70 -3.41 -21.74
C LEU A 413 -3.76 -3.38 -20.21
N ASN A 414 -4.58 -2.49 -19.63
CA ASN A 414 -4.69 -2.32 -18.19
C ASN A 414 -5.83 -3.18 -17.64
N PHE A 415 -7.06 -2.69 -17.80
CA PHE A 415 -8.31 -3.34 -17.42
C PHE A 415 -9.44 -2.54 -18.06
N LYS A 416 -10.60 -3.16 -18.27
CA LYS A 416 -11.80 -2.47 -18.78
C LYS A 416 -12.70 -2.03 -17.61
N GLN A 417 -12.81 -0.73 -17.38
CA GLN A 417 -13.76 -0.13 -16.44
C GLN A 417 -15.12 0.07 -17.11
N GLY A 418 -16.14 -0.63 -16.61
CA GLY A 418 -17.48 -0.61 -17.20
C GLY A 418 -17.43 -0.94 -18.70
N ASP A 419 -18.12 -0.15 -19.52
CA ASP A 419 -18.13 -0.28 -20.98
C ASP A 419 -17.12 0.62 -21.69
N ASN A 420 -16.12 1.15 -20.97
CA ASN A 420 -15.15 2.07 -21.55
C ASN A 420 -14.11 1.34 -22.43
N ASP A 421 -14.29 1.44 -23.74
CA ASP A 421 -13.36 0.92 -24.77
C ASP A 421 -12.37 1.96 -25.31
N LYS A 422 -12.38 3.19 -24.79
CA LYS A 422 -11.54 4.29 -25.27
C LYS A 422 -10.20 4.33 -24.53
N ILE A 423 -9.14 4.67 -25.27
CA ILE A 423 -7.87 5.07 -24.66
C ILE A 423 -8.04 6.49 -24.11
N LEU A 424 -7.71 6.68 -22.85
CA LEU A 424 -7.83 7.97 -22.17
C LEU A 424 -6.46 8.43 -21.66
N THR A 425 -6.27 9.75 -21.63
CA THR A 425 -5.15 10.37 -20.93
C THR A 425 -5.70 11.04 -19.69
N ILE A 426 -5.30 10.55 -18.53
CA ILE A 426 -5.63 11.13 -17.23
C ILE A 426 -4.52 12.13 -16.87
N PRO A 427 -4.88 13.37 -16.48
CA PRO A 427 -3.91 14.40 -16.13
C PRO A 427 -3.09 14.00 -14.89
N PRO A 428 -1.95 14.67 -14.63
CA PRO A 428 -1.06 14.27 -13.55
C PRO A 428 -1.56 14.79 -12.20
N GLY A 429 -1.05 14.21 -11.11
CA GLY A 429 -1.25 14.72 -9.76
C GLY A 429 -1.18 13.64 -8.67
N PRO A 430 -1.14 14.04 -7.39
CA PRO A 430 -1.04 13.12 -6.25
C PRO A 430 -2.20 12.12 -6.19
N ASN A 431 -3.39 12.51 -6.65
CA ASN A 431 -4.56 11.64 -6.72
C ASN A 431 -4.68 10.85 -8.04
N GLY A 432 -3.66 10.91 -8.89
CA GLY A 432 -3.59 10.17 -10.14
C GLY A 432 -3.42 8.66 -9.91
N PRO A 433 -3.76 7.78 -10.88
CA PRO A 433 -3.65 6.33 -10.74
C PRO A 433 -2.25 5.81 -10.40
N VAL A 434 -1.21 6.57 -10.76
CA VAL A 434 0.20 6.27 -10.46
C VAL A 434 0.84 7.29 -9.52
N GLY A 435 0.03 8.16 -8.92
CA GLY A 435 0.47 9.23 -8.04
C GLY A 435 1.44 10.21 -8.70
N THR A 436 2.35 10.76 -7.90
CA THR A 436 3.29 11.82 -8.32
C THR A 436 4.53 11.33 -9.05
N VAL A 437 4.77 10.02 -9.13
CA VAL A 437 6.00 9.44 -9.67
C VAL A 437 5.74 8.13 -10.38
N TRP A 438 6.38 7.94 -11.53
CA TRP A 438 6.48 6.65 -12.22
C TRP A 438 7.94 6.32 -12.53
N ILE A 439 8.48 5.30 -11.87
CA ILE A 439 9.78 4.68 -12.17
C ILE A 439 9.51 3.48 -13.05
N ALA A 440 9.70 3.63 -14.36
CA ALA A 440 9.43 2.58 -15.32
C ALA A 440 10.52 1.51 -15.29
N LEU A 441 10.13 0.25 -15.45
CA LEU A 441 11.06 -0.84 -15.69
C LEU A 441 11.27 -1.06 -17.19
N ASP A 442 12.32 -1.81 -17.54
CA ASP A 442 12.58 -2.32 -18.89
C ASP A 442 11.56 -3.37 -19.36
N LYS A 443 10.67 -3.82 -18.47
CA LYS A 443 9.49 -4.61 -18.80
C LYS A 443 8.30 -3.67 -19.11
N PRO A 444 7.72 -3.73 -20.32
CA PRO A 444 6.57 -2.90 -20.69
C PRO A 444 5.45 -2.97 -19.67
N THR A 445 4.77 -1.85 -19.43
CA THR A 445 3.64 -1.68 -18.50
C THR A 445 3.94 -1.85 -17.00
N TYR A 446 5.16 -2.18 -16.59
CA TYR A 446 5.53 -2.34 -15.18
C TYR A 446 6.40 -1.18 -14.67
N GLY A 447 6.21 -0.85 -13.40
CA GLY A 447 6.91 0.25 -12.73
C GLY A 447 6.75 0.23 -11.22
N ILE A 448 7.58 1.03 -10.57
CA ILE A 448 7.46 1.44 -9.16
C ILE A 448 6.86 2.84 -9.15
N HIS A 449 5.79 3.07 -8.40
CA HIS A 449 5.04 4.33 -8.49
C HIS A 449 4.36 4.73 -7.18
N GLY A 450 3.91 5.99 -7.12
CA GLY A 450 3.13 6.52 -6.01
C GLY A 450 1.68 6.02 -6.00
N THR A 451 0.85 6.53 -5.10
CA THR A 451 -0.55 6.09 -4.97
C THR A 451 -1.43 7.24 -4.47
N PRO A 452 -2.70 7.32 -4.89
CA PRO A 452 -3.69 8.21 -4.26
C PRO A 452 -4.12 7.72 -2.87
N ASP A 453 -3.83 6.45 -2.52
CA ASP A 453 -4.26 5.80 -1.28
C ASP A 453 -3.07 5.37 -0.40
N PRO A 454 -2.31 6.29 0.22
CA PRO A 454 -1.10 5.94 0.97
C PRO A 454 -1.38 5.01 2.16
N SER A 455 -2.55 5.14 2.80
CA SER A 455 -2.95 4.31 3.95
C SER A 455 -3.16 2.83 3.61
N LYS A 456 -3.27 2.46 2.32
CA LYS A 456 -3.47 1.08 1.82
C LYS A 456 -2.17 0.35 1.48
N ILE A 457 -1.02 1.03 1.53
CA ILE A 457 0.29 0.46 1.21
C ILE A 457 0.66 -0.66 2.20
N GLY A 458 1.03 -1.83 1.65
CA GLY A 458 1.35 -3.04 2.42
C GLY A 458 0.15 -3.79 3.01
N LYS A 459 -1.07 -3.24 2.87
CA LYS A 459 -2.33 -3.80 3.41
C LYS A 459 -3.22 -4.44 2.34
N THR A 460 -2.96 -4.11 1.07
CA THR A 460 -3.67 -4.65 -0.10
C THR A 460 -2.68 -5.25 -1.08
N GLU A 461 -3.19 -5.89 -2.13
CA GLU A 461 -2.42 -6.37 -3.29
C GLU A 461 -2.61 -5.44 -4.50
N SER A 462 -1.67 -5.36 -5.43
CA SER A 462 -1.81 -4.58 -6.68
C SER A 462 -2.12 -5.45 -7.90
N HIS A 463 -2.48 -4.79 -9.01
CA HIS A 463 -2.62 -5.39 -10.34
C HIS A 463 -1.27 -5.59 -11.06
N GLY A 464 -0.21 -5.92 -10.31
CA GLY A 464 1.12 -6.25 -10.85
C GLY A 464 2.18 -5.15 -10.80
N CYS A 465 1.85 -3.90 -10.49
CA CYS A 465 2.84 -2.83 -10.28
C CYS A 465 3.28 -2.72 -8.81
N VAL A 466 4.42 -2.08 -8.55
CA VAL A 466 4.90 -1.83 -7.18
C VAL A 466 4.42 -0.45 -6.74
N ARG A 467 3.53 -0.41 -5.75
CA ARG A 467 2.97 0.83 -5.21
C ARG A 467 3.68 1.21 -3.92
N LEU A 468 4.08 2.48 -3.83
CA LEU A 468 4.59 3.14 -2.64
C LEU A 468 3.67 4.32 -2.29
N THR A 469 3.85 4.93 -1.13
CA THR A 469 3.30 6.26 -0.84
C THR A 469 3.91 7.28 -1.81
N ASN A 470 3.26 8.42 -2.04
CA ASN A 470 3.79 9.43 -2.96
C ASN A 470 5.15 9.97 -2.50
N TRP A 471 5.35 10.22 -1.20
CA TRP A 471 6.61 10.71 -0.66
C TRP A 471 7.74 9.68 -0.77
N ASP A 472 7.49 8.40 -0.48
CA ASP A 472 8.48 7.33 -0.63
C ASP A 472 8.88 7.16 -2.11
N ALA A 473 7.91 7.22 -3.03
CA ALA A 473 8.17 7.16 -4.46
C ALA A 473 9.00 8.37 -4.95
N GLN A 474 8.69 9.57 -4.46
CA GLN A 474 9.45 10.78 -4.75
C GLN A 474 10.87 10.74 -4.20
N GLU A 475 11.08 10.17 -3.01
CA GLU A 475 12.41 9.96 -2.49
C GLU A 475 13.18 8.99 -3.37
N LEU A 476 12.65 7.78 -3.59
CA LEU A 476 13.30 6.75 -4.43
C LEU A 476 13.65 7.27 -5.82
N ALA A 477 12.76 8.04 -6.46
CA ALA A 477 13.00 8.64 -7.76
C ALA A 477 14.25 9.55 -7.82
N LYS A 478 14.62 10.19 -6.71
CA LYS A 478 15.83 11.02 -6.60
C LYS A 478 17.10 10.18 -6.39
N LEU A 479 16.94 8.97 -5.85
CA LEU A 479 18.04 8.06 -5.56
C LEU A 479 18.49 7.25 -6.78
N VAL A 480 17.58 7.00 -7.73
CA VAL A 480 17.79 6.11 -8.88
C VAL A 480 18.10 6.84 -10.18
N SER A 481 18.67 6.12 -11.13
CA SER A 481 18.87 6.54 -12.52
C SER A 481 18.55 5.39 -13.48
N PRO A 482 18.34 5.65 -14.79
CA PRO A 482 18.24 4.59 -15.78
C PRO A 482 19.42 3.60 -15.66
N GLY A 483 19.12 2.31 -15.75
CA GLY A 483 20.09 1.21 -15.59
C GLY A 483 20.21 0.65 -14.16
N VAL A 484 19.64 1.30 -13.14
CA VAL A 484 19.61 0.74 -11.77
C VAL A 484 18.88 -0.60 -11.79
N THR A 485 19.50 -1.63 -11.19
CA THR A 485 18.94 -2.99 -11.14
C THR A 485 17.75 -3.05 -10.19
N VAL A 486 16.68 -3.74 -10.60
CA VAL A 486 15.49 -4.03 -9.80
C VAL A 486 15.27 -5.53 -9.79
N GLU A 487 15.42 -6.15 -8.63
CA GLU A 487 15.27 -7.59 -8.42
C GLU A 487 13.95 -7.89 -7.70
N PHE A 488 13.13 -8.77 -8.25
CA PHE A 488 11.90 -9.22 -7.61
C PHE A 488 12.14 -10.55 -6.89
N THR A 489 11.92 -10.56 -5.57
CA THR A 489 12.07 -11.75 -4.72
C THR A 489 10.73 -12.13 -4.10
N ASP A 490 10.57 -13.41 -3.78
CA ASP A 490 9.34 -13.99 -3.21
C ASP A 490 9.40 -14.11 -1.67
#